data_AF-A0A7J6M3Q4-F1
#
_entry.id   AF-A0A7J6M3Q4-F1
#
_cell.length_a   1.000
_cell.length_b   1.000
_cell.length_c   1.000
_cell.angle_alpha   90.00
_cell.angle_beta   90.00
_cell.angle_gamma   90.00
#
_symmetry.space_group_name_H-M   'P 1'
#
loop_
_entity.id
_entity.type
_entity.pdbx_description
1 polymer ?
#
loop_
_entity_poly.entity_id
_entity_poly.type
_entity_poly.pdbx_seq_one_letter_code
_entity_poly.pdbx_strand_id
1 'polypeptide(L)'
;MTFPSRGILRISCLHLVGRSHRPGAALSQGGITQFWKGGHLDPDLAWGDKEKNCKAGDAWPACLLRLKSFDDLHKLYICLKEKNFLMSERAFARAHRTEWSYHGRLKKVKMTMKRILTVLSRREIHQQTIRAKEIRDKQQLREELETRRFHIEEQMLKLKHRIERMGDKTSLMKSAWEASLKK
;
A
#
# COMPACT_ATOMS: atom_id res chain seq x y z
N MET A 1 16.36 -30.79 93.39
CA MET A 1 16.28 -29.33 93.15
C MET A 1 16.85 -29.08 91.75
N THR A 2 16.05 -29.31 90.72
CA THR A 2 15.23 -28.33 89.96
C THR A 2 16.07 -27.46 89.00
N PHE A 3 15.93 -27.80 87.71
CA PHE A 3 16.37 -27.08 86.51
C PHE A 3 15.87 -25.63 86.48
N PRO A 4 16.47 -24.80 85.60
CA PRO A 4 15.63 -24.13 84.63
C PRO A 4 16.12 -24.25 83.18
N SER A 5 15.16 -24.67 82.35
CA SER A 5 15.07 -24.61 80.90
C SER A 5 15.51 -23.29 80.28
N ARG A 6 16.31 -23.37 79.20
CA ARG A 6 16.25 -22.38 78.09
C ARG A 6 16.30 -23.08 76.73
N GLY A 7 15.10 -23.26 76.19
CA GLY A 7 14.71 -23.14 74.78
C GLY A 7 15.71 -23.55 73.69
N ILE A 8 15.52 -24.77 73.19
CA ILE A 8 16.00 -25.21 71.87
C ILE A 8 15.12 -24.54 70.81
N LEU A 9 15.65 -23.54 70.10
CA LEU A 9 15.05 -23.04 68.86
C LEU A 9 15.34 -24.07 67.76
N ARG A 10 14.39 -24.98 67.56
CA ARG A 10 14.29 -25.81 66.35
C ARG A 10 14.10 -24.87 65.16
N ILE A 11 15.12 -24.76 64.32
CA ILE A 11 14.97 -24.29 62.95
C ILE A 11 14.18 -25.40 62.24
N SER A 12 12.87 -25.20 62.12
CA SER A 12 12.00 -26.05 61.34
C SER A 12 12.49 -26.02 59.89
N CYS A 13 13.13 -27.10 59.46
CA CYS A 13 13.33 -27.45 58.08
C CYS A 13 11.93 -27.59 57.44
N LEU A 14 11.43 -26.48 56.90
CA LEU A 14 10.28 -26.49 56.00
C LEU A 14 10.63 -27.43 54.86
N HIS A 15 10.01 -28.60 54.90
CA HIS A 15 10.00 -29.54 53.81
C HIS A 15 9.62 -28.78 52.54
N LEU A 16 10.53 -28.74 51.57
CA LEU A 16 10.20 -28.49 50.19
C LEU A 16 9.23 -29.60 49.74
N VAL A 17 7.94 -29.38 50.00
CA VAL A 17 6.88 -30.10 49.32
C VAL A 17 7.07 -29.79 47.84
N GLY A 18 7.40 -30.83 47.09
CA GLY A 18 7.61 -30.79 45.65
C GLY A 18 6.56 -29.92 44.99
N ARG A 19 7.02 -28.82 44.39
CA ARG A 19 6.20 -28.00 43.51
C ARG A 19 5.96 -28.85 42.28
N SER A 20 4.93 -29.69 42.34
CA SER A 20 4.35 -30.37 41.20
C SER A 20 4.20 -29.33 40.09
N HIS A 21 4.98 -29.50 39.02
CA HIS A 21 4.75 -28.81 37.77
C HIS A 21 3.27 -29.00 37.44
N ARG A 22 2.46 -27.94 37.59
CA ARG A 22 1.10 -27.95 37.05
C ARG A 22 1.24 -27.90 35.53
N PRO A 23 0.84 -28.94 34.78
CA PRO A 23 0.59 -28.77 33.37
C PRO A 23 -0.78 -28.08 33.23
N GLY A 24 -0.82 -26.98 32.50
CA GLY A 24 -2.10 -26.39 32.09
C GLY A 24 -2.44 -25.07 32.75
N ALA A 25 -1.81 -24.00 32.27
CA ALA A 25 -2.59 -22.85 31.84
C ALA A 25 -2.39 -22.79 30.32
N ALA A 26 -3.32 -23.39 29.57
CA ALA A 26 -3.41 -23.16 28.14
C ALA A 26 -3.70 -21.67 27.97
N LEU A 27 -2.65 -20.89 27.73
CA LEU A 27 -2.77 -19.52 27.27
C LEU A 27 -3.74 -19.55 26.09
N SER A 28 -4.84 -18.80 26.22
CA SER A 28 -5.83 -18.60 25.16
C SER A 28 -5.17 -18.66 23.78
N GLN A 29 -5.64 -19.54 22.91
CA GLN A 29 -5.21 -19.66 21.52
C GLN A 29 -5.66 -18.43 20.71
N GLY A 30 -5.25 -17.23 21.12
CA GLY A 30 -5.78 -15.97 20.59
C GLY A 30 -4.75 -14.86 20.56
N GLY A 31 -4.53 -14.31 19.36
CA GLY A 31 -3.90 -13.01 19.12
C GLY A 31 -2.37 -13.02 19.17
N ILE A 32 -1.81 -12.72 20.34
CA ILE A 32 -0.41 -12.27 20.45
C ILE A 32 0.60 -13.43 20.53
N THR A 33 0.16 -14.58 21.03
CA THR A 33 1.00 -15.79 21.13
C THR A 33 1.19 -16.48 19.78
N GLN A 34 0.20 -16.36 18.88
CA GLN A 34 0.28 -16.86 17.50
C GLN A 34 1.32 -16.12 16.67
N PHE A 35 1.64 -14.88 17.05
CA PHE A 35 2.58 -14.03 16.33
C PHE A 35 3.99 -14.62 16.29
N TRP A 36 4.39 -15.34 17.33
CA TRP A 36 5.74 -15.86 17.51
C TRP A 36 5.92 -17.33 17.09
N LYS A 37 4.83 -17.98 16.64
CA LYS A 37 4.84 -19.38 16.27
C LYS A 37 5.67 -19.64 15.02
N GLY A 38 6.47 -20.70 15.05
CA GLY A 38 7.39 -21.05 13.97
C GLY A 38 8.63 -20.15 13.87
N GLY A 39 8.80 -19.24 14.83
CA GLY A 39 9.93 -18.33 14.94
C GLY A 39 11.13 -18.90 15.70
N HIS A 40 12.22 -18.13 15.75
CA HIS A 40 13.40 -18.52 16.53
C HIS A 40 13.10 -18.57 18.05
N LEU A 41 12.18 -17.70 18.48
CA LEU A 41 11.74 -17.55 19.88
C LEU A 41 10.62 -18.51 20.30
N ASP A 42 10.18 -19.40 19.42
CA ASP A 42 9.14 -20.38 19.74
C ASP A 42 9.70 -21.45 20.71
N PRO A 43 9.16 -21.60 21.94
CA PRO A 43 9.63 -22.60 22.88
C PRO A 43 9.26 -24.03 22.47
N ASP A 44 8.23 -24.21 21.64
CA ASP A 44 7.69 -25.52 21.29
C ASP A 44 8.43 -26.17 20.09
N LEU A 45 9.28 -25.41 19.41
CA LEU A 45 10.03 -25.88 18.23
C LEU A 45 11.44 -26.39 18.57
N ALA A 46 11.82 -27.51 17.95
CA ALA A 46 13.19 -27.99 17.96
C ALA A 46 14.13 -27.06 17.14
N TRP A 47 15.41 -27.01 17.51
CA TRP A 47 16.41 -26.15 16.87
C TRP A 47 16.52 -26.36 15.35
N GLY A 48 16.47 -27.62 14.89
CA GLY A 48 16.55 -27.95 13.46
C GLY A 48 15.38 -27.41 12.64
N ASP A 49 14.19 -27.30 13.22
CA ASP A 49 13.02 -26.74 12.52
C ASP A 49 13.03 -25.21 12.54
N LYS A 50 13.61 -24.60 13.58
CA LYS A 50 13.87 -23.15 13.61
C LYS A 50 14.79 -22.73 12.48
N GLU A 51 15.89 -23.46 12.26
CA GLU A 51 16.84 -23.15 11.19
C GLU A 51 16.18 -23.26 9.80
N LYS A 52 15.36 -24.29 9.58
CA LYS A 52 14.58 -24.43 8.34
C LYS A 52 13.65 -23.23 8.12
N ASN A 53 12.90 -22.83 9.15
CA ASN A 53 11.98 -21.70 9.06
C ASN A 53 12.70 -20.35 8.84
N CYS A 54 13.97 -20.24 9.23
CA CYS A 54 14.78 -19.06 8.99
C CYS A 54 15.27 -18.94 7.53
N LYS A 55 15.31 -20.04 6.76
CA LYS A 55 15.69 -20.03 5.34
C LYS A 55 14.58 -19.38 4.50
N ALA A 56 14.80 -18.12 4.13
CA ALA A 56 13.85 -17.35 3.33
C ALA A 56 14.18 -17.38 1.83
N GLY A 57 13.16 -17.59 1.01
CA GLY A 57 13.21 -17.42 -0.45
C GLY A 57 13.48 -15.98 -0.87
N ASP A 58 13.37 -15.71 -2.17
CA ASP A 58 13.68 -14.39 -2.74
C ASP A 58 12.56 -13.36 -2.59
N ALA A 59 12.95 -12.10 -2.66
CA ALA A 59 12.01 -10.99 -2.64
C ALA A 59 11.20 -10.95 -3.94
N TRP A 60 9.89 -10.69 -3.83
CA TRP A 60 9.00 -10.63 -4.99
C TRP A 60 9.49 -9.64 -6.05
N PRO A 61 9.73 -10.08 -7.29
CA PRO A 61 10.19 -9.20 -8.36
C PRO A 61 9.05 -8.30 -8.84
N ALA A 62 9.40 -7.08 -9.24
CA ALA A 62 8.40 -6.08 -9.65
C ALA A 62 7.64 -6.50 -10.91
N CYS A 63 8.25 -7.28 -11.82
CA CYS A 63 7.58 -7.81 -13.00
C CYS A 63 6.39 -8.69 -12.65
N LEU A 64 6.54 -9.63 -11.71
CA LEU A 64 5.45 -10.51 -11.27
C LEU A 64 4.34 -9.72 -10.54
N LEU A 65 4.72 -8.73 -9.73
CA LEU A 65 3.74 -7.89 -9.01
C LEU A 65 2.87 -7.05 -9.95
N ARG A 66 3.39 -6.65 -11.13
CA ARG A 66 2.60 -5.90 -12.13
C ARG A 66 1.50 -6.73 -12.77
N LEU A 67 1.63 -8.06 -12.79
CA LEU A 67 0.64 -8.97 -13.37
C LEU A 67 -0.52 -9.28 -12.41
N LYS A 68 -0.40 -8.92 -11.12
CA LYS A 68 -1.41 -9.23 -10.10
C LYS A 68 -2.51 -8.18 -10.01
N SER A 69 -3.70 -8.63 -9.65
CA SER A 69 -4.85 -7.76 -9.37
C SER A 69 -4.58 -6.86 -8.15
N PHE A 70 -5.38 -5.81 -7.98
CA PHE A 70 -5.28 -4.95 -6.80
C PHE A 70 -5.58 -5.71 -5.50
N ASP A 71 -6.62 -6.56 -5.52
CA ASP A 71 -7.03 -7.35 -4.35
C ASP A 71 -5.94 -8.36 -3.93
N ASP A 72 -5.31 -9.05 -4.89
CA ASP A 72 -4.20 -9.96 -4.58
C ASP A 72 -2.99 -9.22 -4.00
N LEU A 73 -2.71 -8.03 -4.52
CA LEU A 73 -1.62 -7.19 -4.02
C LEU A 73 -1.92 -6.67 -2.61
N HIS A 74 -3.18 -6.42 -2.29
CA HIS A 74 -3.63 -6.04 -0.97
C HIS A 74 -3.57 -7.22 0.01
N LYS A 75 -3.96 -8.43 -0.41
CA LYS A 75 -3.77 -9.67 0.38
C LYS A 75 -2.31 -9.95 0.69
N LEU A 76 -1.38 -9.50 -0.17
CA LEU A 76 0.06 -9.57 0.09
C LEU A 76 0.52 -8.71 1.29
N TYR A 77 -0.38 -8.02 1.99
CA TYR A 77 -0.17 -7.41 3.31
C TYR A 77 0.33 -8.40 4.39
N ILE A 78 0.32 -9.72 4.13
CA ILE A 78 1.06 -10.71 4.91
C ILE A 78 2.54 -10.28 5.11
N CYS A 79 3.14 -9.58 4.14
CA CYS A 79 4.48 -9.00 4.29
C CYS A 79 4.61 -8.03 5.49
N LEU A 80 3.54 -7.34 5.89
CA LEU A 80 3.58 -6.49 7.08
C LEU A 80 3.60 -7.32 8.36
N LYS A 81 2.79 -8.38 8.44
CA LYS A 81 2.79 -9.29 9.60
C LYS A 81 4.18 -9.88 9.81
N GLU A 82 4.79 -10.34 8.70
CA GLU A 82 6.15 -10.83 8.65
C GLU A 82 7.19 -9.76 9.05
N LYS A 83 7.07 -8.53 8.54
CA LYS A 83 7.96 -7.42 8.92
C LYS A 83 7.89 -7.15 10.42
N ASN A 84 6.68 -7.14 10.99
CA ASN A 84 6.49 -6.90 12.41
C ASN A 84 7.12 -8.03 13.22
N PHE A 85 6.93 -9.29 12.80
CA PHE A 85 7.52 -10.46 13.45
C PHE A 85 9.05 -10.36 13.54
N LEU A 86 9.72 -10.11 12.41
CA LEU A 86 11.18 -9.97 12.35
C LEU A 86 11.71 -8.77 13.13
N MET A 87 10.94 -7.68 13.19
CA MET A 87 11.29 -6.50 13.98
C MET A 87 11.30 -6.81 15.47
N SER A 88 10.36 -7.63 15.93
CA SER A 88 10.25 -8.04 17.32
C SER A 88 11.34 -9.05 17.70
N GLU A 89 11.69 -10.01 16.84
CA GLU A 89 12.87 -10.88 17.04
C GLU A 89 14.16 -10.07 17.13
N ARG A 90 14.33 -9.08 16.26
CA ARG A 90 15.48 -8.16 16.31
C ARG A 90 15.52 -7.35 17.60
N ALA A 91 14.37 -6.87 18.08
CA ALA A 91 14.29 -6.13 19.33
C ALA A 91 14.67 -7.02 20.52
N PHE A 92 14.21 -8.28 20.51
CA PHE A 92 14.57 -9.27 21.51
C PHE A 92 16.08 -9.53 21.51
N ALA A 93 16.71 -9.78 20.35
CA ALA A 93 18.15 -10.00 20.25
C ALA A 93 18.95 -8.81 20.80
N ARG A 94 18.53 -7.58 20.46
CA ARG A 94 19.13 -6.35 21.00
C ARG A 94 19.00 -6.24 22.52
N ALA A 95 17.84 -6.59 23.09
CA ALA A 95 17.62 -6.55 24.54
C ALA A 95 18.51 -7.55 25.28
N HIS A 96 18.73 -8.73 24.68
CA HIS A 96 19.57 -9.80 25.25
C HIS A 96 21.05 -9.69 24.86
N ARG A 97 21.43 -8.62 24.14
CA ARG A 97 22.78 -8.40 23.59
C ARG A 97 23.30 -9.60 22.77
N THR A 98 22.41 -10.31 22.09
CA THR A 98 22.74 -11.40 21.19
C THR A 98 22.72 -10.93 19.74
N GLU A 99 23.53 -11.58 18.90
CA GLU A 99 23.53 -11.32 17.47
C GLU A 99 22.27 -11.89 16.81
N TRP A 100 21.73 -11.16 15.84
CA TRP A 100 20.54 -11.61 15.12
C TRP A 100 20.94 -12.27 13.80
N SER A 101 20.94 -13.61 13.77
CA SER A 101 21.51 -14.42 12.68
C SER A 101 20.88 -14.26 11.28
N TYR A 102 19.77 -13.52 11.11
CA TYR A 102 18.98 -13.52 9.85
C TYR A 102 18.57 -12.14 9.33
N HIS A 103 19.52 -11.20 9.26
CA HIS A 103 19.32 -9.83 8.75
C HIS A 103 18.76 -9.75 7.32
N GLY A 104 19.10 -10.71 6.46
CA GLY A 104 18.73 -10.70 5.04
C GLY A 104 17.22 -10.82 4.80
N ARG A 105 16.50 -11.58 5.63
CA ARG A 105 15.06 -11.82 5.51
C ARG A 105 14.26 -10.52 5.61
N LEU A 106 14.58 -9.67 6.58
CA LEU A 106 13.92 -8.37 6.75
C LEU A 106 14.19 -7.43 5.57
N LYS A 107 15.39 -7.46 5.00
CA LYS A 107 15.70 -6.69 3.78
C LYS A 107 14.83 -7.14 2.61
N LYS A 108 14.67 -8.45 2.40
CA LYS A 108 13.82 -9.02 1.33
C LYS A 108 12.34 -8.63 1.48
N VAL A 109 11.80 -8.65 2.70
CA VAL A 109 10.43 -8.23 3.00
C VAL A 109 10.24 -6.73 2.72
N LYS A 110 11.15 -5.88 3.21
CA LYS A 110 11.13 -4.43 2.93
C LYS A 110 11.21 -4.13 1.43
N MET A 111 12.06 -4.85 0.70
CA MET A 111 12.18 -4.72 -0.75
C MET A 111 10.87 -5.07 -1.47
N THR A 112 10.21 -6.16 -1.06
CA THR A 112 8.89 -6.53 -1.58
C THR A 112 7.87 -5.41 -1.34
N MET A 113 7.78 -4.90 -0.10
CA MET A 113 6.85 -3.81 0.24
C MET A 113 7.11 -2.54 -0.58
N LYS A 114 8.39 -2.14 -0.75
CA LYS A 114 8.75 -0.99 -1.58
C LYS A 114 8.34 -1.19 -3.05
N ARG A 115 8.52 -2.41 -3.58
CA ARG A 115 8.12 -2.75 -4.96
C ARG A 115 6.60 -2.70 -5.12
N ILE A 116 5.83 -3.19 -4.15
CA ILE A 116 4.37 -3.08 -4.13
C ILE A 116 3.94 -1.60 -4.24
N LEU A 117 4.48 -0.74 -3.37
CA LEU A 117 4.18 0.70 -3.39
C LEU A 117 4.54 1.33 -4.74
N THR A 118 5.70 0.96 -5.30
CA THR A 118 6.15 1.46 -6.59
C THR A 118 5.19 1.03 -7.71
N VAL A 119 4.74 -0.21 -7.73
CA VAL A 119 3.78 -0.71 -8.74
C VAL A 119 2.45 0.04 -8.64
N LEU A 120 1.92 0.24 -7.43
CA LEU A 120 0.67 0.99 -7.21
C LEU A 120 0.81 2.44 -7.68
N SER A 121 1.87 3.12 -7.27
CA SER A 121 2.15 4.51 -7.69
C SER A 121 2.26 4.63 -9.20
N ARG A 122 2.96 3.70 -9.87
CA ARG A 122 3.10 3.71 -11.34
C ARG A 122 1.77 3.48 -12.05
N ARG A 123 0.90 2.61 -11.52
CA ARG A 123 -0.46 2.39 -12.06
C ARG A 123 -1.30 3.66 -11.96
N GLU A 124 -1.26 4.33 -10.83
CA GLU A 124 -2.01 5.58 -10.62
C GLU A 124 -1.51 6.71 -11.52
N ILE A 125 -0.18 6.91 -11.60
CA ILE A 125 0.43 7.90 -12.51
C ILE A 125 0.00 7.63 -13.96
N HIS A 126 -0.04 6.36 -14.38
CA HIS A 126 -0.46 6.01 -15.72
C HIS A 126 -1.93 6.38 -15.98
N GLN A 127 -2.82 6.06 -15.05
CA GLN A 127 -4.24 6.41 -15.14
C GLN A 127 -4.45 7.93 -15.18
N GLN A 128 -3.73 8.68 -14.36
CA GLN A 128 -3.76 10.15 -14.36
C GLN A 128 -3.25 10.73 -15.68
N THR A 129 -2.20 10.14 -16.24
CA THR A 129 -1.63 10.58 -17.53
C THR A 129 -2.65 10.41 -18.66
N ILE A 130 -3.38 9.28 -18.69
CA ILE A 130 -4.43 9.03 -19.67
C ILE A 130 -5.54 10.08 -19.54
N ARG A 131 -6.06 10.31 -18.33
CA ARG A 131 -7.09 11.32 -18.07
C ARG A 131 -6.64 12.73 -18.46
N ALA A 132 -5.42 13.10 -18.13
CA ALA A 132 -4.86 14.41 -18.48
C ALA A 132 -4.76 14.60 -20.00
N LYS A 133 -4.38 13.55 -20.74
CA LYS A 133 -4.37 13.56 -22.20
C LYS A 133 -5.77 13.78 -22.77
N GLU A 134 -6.77 13.05 -22.30
CA GLU A 134 -8.16 13.21 -22.76
C GLU A 134 -8.71 14.61 -22.51
N ILE A 135 -8.39 15.21 -21.36
CA ILE A 135 -8.81 16.59 -21.03
C ILE A 135 -8.14 17.58 -21.99
N ARG A 136 -6.84 17.43 -22.23
CA ARG A 136 -6.09 18.28 -23.16
C ARG A 136 -6.65 18.19 -24.57
N ASP A 137 -6.91 16.98 -25.07
CA ASP A 137 -7.43 16.78 -26.43
C ASP A 137 -8.81 17.43 -26.59
N LYS A 138 -9.68 17.37 -25.55
CA LYS A 138 -10.97 18.07 -25.53
C LYS A 138 -10.81 19.59 -25.51
N GLN A 139 -9.83 20.12 -24.79
CA GLN A 139 -9.55 21.56 -24.75
C GLN A 139 -9.09 22.07 -26.11
N GLN A 140 -8.15 21.36 -26.76
CA GLN A 140 -7.69 21.70 -28.11
C GLN A 140 -8.84 21.70 -29.11
N LEU A 141 -9.68 20.66 -29.08
CA LEU A 141 -10.87 20.61 -29.92
C LEU A 141 -11.81 21.80 -29.67
N ARG A 142 -12.03 22.16 -28.40
CA ARG A 142 -12.87 23.32 -28.05
C ARG A 142 -12.30 24.62 -28.62
N GLU A 143 -11.00 24.86 -28.45
CA GLU A 143 -10.31 26.05 -28.97
C GLU A 143 -10.36 26.10 -30.52
N GLU A 144 -10.15 24.96 -31.19
CA GLU A 144 -10.28 24.87 -32.65
C GLU A 144 -11.70 25.16 -33.14
N LEU A 145 -12.72 24.67 -32.43
CA LEU A 145 -14.12 24.95 -32.79
C LEU A 145 -14.48 26.41 -32.52
N GLU A 146 -13.99 27.01 -31.43
CA GLU A 146 -14.22 28.42 -31.12
C GLU A 146 -13.55 29.35 -32.14
N THR A 147 -12.31 29.06 -32.54
CA THR A 147 -11.62 29.83 -33.58
C THR A 147 -12.37 29.71 -34.92
N ARG A 148 -12.75 28.50 -35.35
CA ARG A 148 -13.55 28.31 -36.57
C ARG A 148 -14.87 29.07 -36.50
N ARG A 149 -15.59 28.96 -35.37
CA ARG A 149 -16.85 29.67 -35.12
C ARG A 149 -16.67 31.18 -35.24
N PHE A 150 -15.64 31.74 -34.60
CA PHE A 150 -15.35 33.16 -34.65
C PHE A 150 -15.05 33.65 -36.08
N HIS A 151 -14.25 32.91 -36.86
CA HIS A 151 -13.97 33.25 -38.25
C HIS A 151 -15.24 33.26 -39.11
N ILE A 152 -16.12 32.27 -38.92
CA ILE A 152 -17.41 32.21 -39.62
C ILE A 152 -18.28 33.40 -39.23
N GLU A 153 -18.37 33.72 -37.94
CA GLU A 153 -19.13 34.88 -37.45
C GLU A 153 -18.62 36.20 -38.05
N GLU A 154 -17.30 36.38 -38.14
CA GLU A 154 -16.69 37.55 -38.75
C GLU A 154 -17.03 37.65 -40.25
N GLN A 155 -16.96 36.53 -40.98
CA GLN A 155 -17.36 36.46 -42.39
C GLN A 155 -18.84 36.80 -42.58
N MET A 156 -19.71 36.26 -41.71
CA MET A 156 -21.15 36.57 -41.73
C MET A 156 -21.41 38.06 -41.45
N LEU A 157 -20.71 38.66 -40.49
CA LEU A 157 -20.85 40.08 -40.18
C LEU A 157 -20.42 40.96 -41.37
N LYS A 158 -19.29 40.64 -42.02
CA LYS A 158 -18.83 41.33 -43.24
C LYS A 158 -19.85 41.22 -44.37
N LEU A 159 -20.46 40.04 -44.55
CA LEU A 159 -21.51 39.83 -45.55
C LEU A 159 -22.78 40.64 -45.23
N LYS A 160 -23.25 40.62 -43.97
CA LYS A 160 -24.39 41.44 -43.52
C LYS A 160 -24.17 42.92 -43.81
N HIS A 161 -23.03 43.45 -43.38
CA HIS A 161 -22.68 44.85 -43.61
C HIS A 161 -22.61 45.20 -45.10
N ARG A 162 -22.13 44.28 -45.96
CA ARG A 162 -22.12 44.49 -47.41
C ARG A 162 -23.53 44.52 -48.01
N ILE A 163 -24.43 43.66 -47.54
CA ILE A 163 -25.85 43.64 -47.96
C ILE A 163 -26.53 44.95 -47.56
N GLU A 164 -26.36 45.38 -46.30
CA GLU A 164 -26.94 46.63 -45.79
C GLU A 164 -26.52 47.85 -46.62
N ARG A 165 -25.24 47.95 -47.00
CA ARG A 165 -24.75 49.05 -47.85
C ARG A 165 -25.35 49.09 -49.25
N MET A 166 -25.87 47.98 -49.79
CA MET A 166 -26.48 47.95 -51.12
C MET A 166 -27.89 48.60 -51.17
N GLY A 167 -28.52 48.84 -50.02
CA GLY A 167 -29.86 49.45 -49.93
C GLY A 167 -30.96 48.62 -50.59
N ASP A 168 -32.11 49.22 -50.94
CA ASP A 168 -33.31 48.52 -51.46
C ASP A 168 -33.22 48.03 -52.92
N LYS A 169 -32.06 48.19 -53.57
CA LYS A 169 -31.86 47.74 -54.94
C LYS A 169 -31.96 46.22 -55.03
N THR A 170 -33.00 45.73 -55.71
CA THR A 170 -33.23 44.31 -56.01
C THR A 170 -32.23 43.83 -57.07
N SER A 171 -31.04 43.46 -56.62
CA SER A 171 -29.99 42.86 -57.45
C SER A 171 -29.95 41.35 -57.22
N LEU A 172 -29.76 40.57 -58.30
CA LEU A 172 -29.46 39.14 -58.25
C LEU A 172 -28.31 38.84 -57.26
N MET A 173 -27.33 39.74 -57.19
CA MET A 173 -26.18 39.62 -56.29
C MET A 173 -26.57 39.78 -54.81
N LYS A 174 -27.53 40.66 -54.51
CA LYS A 174 -28.07 40.85 -53.15
C LYS A 174 -28.83 39.60 -52.71
N SER A 175 -29.69 39.07 -53.59
CA SER A 175 -30.46 37.84 -53.33
C SER A 175 -29.54 36.63 -53.09
N ALA A 176 -28.45 36.51 -53.87
CA ALA A 176 -27.44 35.45 -53.68
C ALA A 176 -26.70 35.55 -52.33
N TRP A 177 -26.38 36.76 -51.87
CA TRP A 177 -25.75 36.96 -50.56
C TRP A 177 -26.72 36.78 -49.40
N GLU A 178 -27.98 37.19 -49.53
CA GLU A 178 -29.05 36.91 -48.56
C GLU A 178 -29.33 35.41 -48.42
N ALA A 179 -29.30 34.67 -49.53
CA ALA A 179 -29.39 33.21 -49.53
C ALA A 179 -28.19 32.56 -48.83
N SER A 180 -26.99 33.13 -48.98
CA SER A 180 -25.77 32.65 -48.30
C SER A 180 -25.76 32.93 -46.79
N LEU A 181 -26.50 33.95 -46.34
CA LEU A 181 -26.64 34.30 -44.92
C LEU A 181 -27.66 33.44 -44.18
N LYS A 182 -28.71 32.99 -44.90
CA LYS A 182 -29.77 32.12 -44.38
C LYS A 182 -29.39 30.63 -44.36
N LYS A 183 -28.28 30.28 -45.01
CA LYS A 183 -27.76 28.91 -45.11
C LYS A 183 -26.83 28.61 -43.94
#